data_AF-A0A1S8KZU8-F1
#
_entry.id   AF-A0A1S8KZU8-F1
#
_cell.length_a   1.000
_cell.length_b   1.000
_cell.length_c   1.000
_cell.angle_alpha   90.00
_cell.angle_beta   90.00
_cell.angle_gamma   90.00
#
_symmetry.space_group_name_H-M   'P 1'
#
loop_
_entity.id
_entity.type
_entity.pdbx_description
1 polymer ?
#
loop_
_entity_poly.entity_id
_entity_poly.type
_entity_poly.pdbx_seq_one_letter_code
_entity_poly.pdbx_strand_id
1 'polypeptide(L)'
;MDKKGEYNISKAIQVQQKLCRERNFPHFAPEDGRCWCCNKNIYEEIGWKYDSASHRHVQVPLDSDQVGFTTGITVEKAGEEFITGCPHCSRTYCD
;
A
#
# COMPACT_ATOMS: atom_id res chain seq x y z
N MET A 1 9.02 -20.46 -3.81
CA MET A 1 9.88 -19.53 -3.06
C MET A 1 9.17 -18.20 -3.02
N ASP A 2 8.39 -18.01 -1.97
CA ASP A 2 7.63 -16.79 -1.71
C ASP A 2 8.63 -15.66 -1.50
N LYS A 3 8.87 -14.86 -2.54
CA LYS A 3 9.66 -13.62 -2.41
C LYS A 3 8.84 -12.71 -1.50
N LYS A 4 9.21 -12.67 -0.22
CA LYS A 4 8.68 -11.70 0.74
C LYS A 4 9.16 -10.33 0.24
N GLY A 5 8.26 -9.61 -0.41
CA GLY A 5 8.64 -8.39 -1.10
C GLY A 5 9.15 -7.31 -0.14
N GLU A 6 10.04 -6.46 -0.64
CA GLU A 6 10.63 -5.38 0.17
C GLU A 6 9.61 -4.25 0.33
N TYR A 7 9.31 -3.85 1.56
CA TYR A 7 8.52 -2.65 1.85
C TYR A 7 9.45 -1.44 1.92
N ASN A 8 9.71 -0.83 0.76
CA ASN A 8 10.52 0.38 0.66
C ASN A 8 9.76 1.44 -0.14
N ILE A 9 9.30 2.49 0.56
CA ILE A 9 8.47 3.55 -0.02
C ILE A 9 9.15 4.20 -1.22
N SER A 10 10.38 4.68 -1.05
CA SER A 10 11.09 5.42 -2.10
C SER A 10 11.36 4.56 -3.34
N LYS A 11 11.75 3.30 -3.14
CA LYS A 11 11.96 2.37 -4.26
C LYS A 11 10.65 2.01 -4.95
N ALA A 12 9.59 1.76 -4.18
CA ALA A 12 8.30 1.38 -4.74
C ALA A 12 7.68 2.50 -5.58
N ILE A 13 7.82 3.76 -5.14
CA ILE A 13 7.44 4.95 -5.93
C ILE A 13 8.21 4.98 -7.25
N GLN A 14 9.54 4.85 -7.21
CA GLN A 14 10.37 4.91 -8.42
C GLN A 14 10.04 3.78 -9.40
N VAL A 15 9.82 2.57 -8.88
CA VAL A 15 9.47 1.40 -9.67
C VAL A 15 8.08 1.55 -10.29
N GLN A 16 7.08 2.02 -9.55
CA GLN A 16 5.75 2.31 -10.07
C GLN A 16 5.81 3.38 -11.17
N GLN A 17 6.49 4.50 -10.91
CA GLN A 17 6.65 5.59 -11.87
C GLN A 17 7.29 5.10 -13.17
N LYS A 18 8.35 4.28 -13.05
CA LYS A 18 9.00 3.66 -14.20
C LYS A 18 8.03 2.76 -14.97
N LEU A 19 7.30 1.90 -14.28
CA LEU A 19 6.31 1.01 -14.90
C LEU A 19 5.21 1.80 -15.63
N CYS A 20 4.67 2.85 -15.01
CA CYS A 20 3.68 3.75 -15.62
C CYS A 20 4.22 4.37 -16.90
N ARG A 21 5.48 4.84 -16.87
CA ARG A 21 6.16 5.48 -18.00
C ARG A 21 6.42 4.50 -19.15
N GLU A 22 6.92 3.30 -18.85
CA GLU A 22 7.24 2.27 -19.85
C GLU A 22 5.98 1.71 -20.51
N ARG A 23 4.90 1.55 -19.75
CA ARG A 23 3.62 1.02 -20.25
C ARG A 23 2.68 2.09 -20.82
N ASN A 24 3.03 3.37 -20.70
CA ASN A 24 2.19 4.51 -21.07
C ASN A 24 0.83 4.53 -20.36
N PHE A 25 0.78 4.07 -19.11
CA PHE A 25 -0.45 4.05 -18.32
C PHE A 25 -0.72 5.38 -17.62
N PRO A 26 -1.99 5.75 -17.42
CA PRO A 26 -2.36 6.92 -16.62
C PRO A 26 -1.89 6.75 -15.18
N HIS A 27 -1.39 7.83 -14.58
CA HIS A 27 -0.78 7.80 -13.26
C HIS A 27 -1.85 7.70 -12.14
N PHE A 28 -2.39 6.50 -11.89
CA PHE A 28 -3.42 6.32 -10.83
C PHE A 28 -2.84 6.28 -9.42
N ALA A 29 -1.63 5.75 -9.24
CA ALA A 29 -0.97 5.78 -7.94
C ALA A 29 -0.49 7.21 -7.62
N PRO A 30 -0.69 7.72 -6.39
CA PRO A 30 -0.18 9.02 -5.99
C PRO A 30 1.35 9.09 -6.12
N GLU A 31 1.88 10.22 -6.62
CA GLU A 31 3.33 10.42 -6.83
C GLU A 31 4.14 10.26 -5.54
N ASP A 32 3.65 10.79 -4.43
CA ASP A 32 4.27 10.65 -3.11
C ASP A 32 3.91 9.35 -2.37
N GLY A 33 3.12 8.48 -3.00
CA GLY A 33 2.59 7.25 -2.40
C GLY A 33 1.49 7.47 -1.36
N ARG A 34 1.08 8.71 -1.05
CA ARG A 34 0.07 8.99 -0.02
C ARG A 34 -1.35 8.99 -0.58
N CYS A 35 -2.21 8.19 0.05
CA CYS A 35 -3.63 8.15 -0.30
C CYS A 35 -4.33 9.46 0.07
N TRP A 36 -5.09 10.04 -0.85
CA TRP A 36 -5.88 11.27 -0.61
C TRP A 36 -6.98 11.11 0.46
N CYS A 37 -7.46 9.88 0.69
CA CYS A 37 -8.56 9.62 1.62
C CYS A 37 -8.08 9.32 3.04
N CYS A 38 -7.11 8.42 3.21
CA CYS A 38 -6.62 8.01 4.54
C CYS A 38 -5.28 8.65 4.93
N ASN A 39 -4.64 9.39 4.02
CA ASN A 39 -3.33 10.04 4.20
C ASN A 39 -2.16 9.09 4.56
N LYS A 40 -2.37 7.78 4.47
CA LYS A 40 -1.32 6.76 4.68
C LYS A 40 -0.58 6.51 3.37
N ASN A 41 0.70 6.13 3.49
CA ASN A 41 1.49 5.75 2.34
C ASN A 41 1.15 4.33 1.90
N ILE A 42 0.73 4.14 0.65
CA ILE A 42 0.30 2.84 0.12
C ILE A 42 1.40 1.79 0.06
N TYR A 43 2.67 2.21 0.10
CA TYR A 43 3.84 1.33 0.09
C TYR A 43 4.36 1.02 1.50
N GLU A 44 3.79 1.67 2.52
CA GLU A 44 4.13 1.39 3.92
C GLU A 44 3.43 0.10 4.37
N GLU A 45 4.18 -0.75 5.09
CA GLU A 45 3.59 -1.90 5.76
C GLU A 45 2.90 -1.44 7.04
N ILE A 46 1.58 -1.65 7.12
CA ILE A 46 0.77 -1.23 8.26
C ILE A 46 0.04 -2.45 8.83
N GLY A 47 0.23 -2.65 10.14
CA GLY A 47 -0.46 -3.66 10.93
C GLY A 47 -1.85 -3.19 11.37
N TRP A 48 -2.82 -4.08 11.29
CA TRP A 48 -4.20 -3.84 11.69
C TRP A 48 -4.65 -4.89 12.70
N LYS A 49 -5.40 -4.44 13.71
CA LYS A 49 -6.17 -5.33 14.58
C LYS A 49 -7.64 -5.04 14.46
N TYR A 50 -8.46 -6.09 14.59
CA TYR A 50 -9.89 -5.91 14.78
C TYR A 50 -10.14 -5.47 16.22
N ASP A 51 -10.76 -4.30 16.37
CA ASP A 51 -11.14 -3.75 17.66
C ASP A 51 -12.61 -4.03 17.94
N SER A 52 -12.87 -5.00 18.83
CA SER A 52 -14.24 -5.41 19.17
C SER A 52 -15.06 -4.33 19.86
N ALA A 53 -14.41 -3.34 20.51
CA ALA A 53 -15.11 -2.25 21.18
C ALA A 53 -15.66 -1.23 20.18
N SER A 54 -14.90 -0.91 19.12
CA SER A 54 -15.29 0.05 18.09
C SER A 54 -15.87 -0.60 16.81
N HIS A 55 -15.84 -1.94 16.71
CA HIS A 55 -16.22 -2.72 15.52
C HIS A 55 -15.48 -2.25 14.25
N ARG A 56 -14.20 -1.89 14.38
CA ARG A 56 -13.38 -1.37 13.27
C ARG A 56 -11.99 -1.98 13.29
N HIS A 57 -11.33 -1.91 12.14
CA HIS A 57 -9.90 -2.16 12.07
C HIS A 57 -9.15 -0.92 12.52
N VAL A 58 -8.26 -1.08 13.50
CA VAL A 58 -7.40 -0.01 14.02
C VAL A 58 -5.95 -0.33 13.74
N GLN A 59 -5.17 0.71 13.42
CA GLN A 59 -3.75 0.58 13.17
C GLN A 59 -3.02 0.22 14.47
N VAL A 60 -2.11 -0.74 14.38
CA VAL A 60 -1.24 -1.16 15.48
C VAL A 60 0.21 -1.29 15.00
N PRO A 61 1.20 -1.19 15.91
CA PRO A 61 2.59 -1.45 15.57
C PRO A 61 2.78 -2.86 14.99
N LEU A 62 3.65 -3.02 14.00
CA LEU A 62 3.93 -4.31 13.34
C LEU A 62 4.48 -5.35 14.32
N ASP A 63 5.26 -4.91 15.31
CA ASP A 63 5.82 -5.77 16.37
C ASP A 63 4.82 -6.16 17.47
N SER A 64 3.55 -5.77 17.33
CA SER A 64 2.52 -6.12 18.30
C SER A 64 1.98 -7.52 18.06
N ASP A 65 1.85 -8.32 19.12
CA ASP A 65 1.18 -9.63 19.08
C ASP A 65 -0.30 -9.55 18.66
N GLN A 66 -0.89 -8.34 18.70
CA GLN A 66 -2.29 -8.09 18.34
C GLN A 66 -2.51 -7.85 16.84
N VAL A 67 -1.46 -7.90 16.00
CA VAL A 67 -1.60 -7.71 14.55
C VAL A 67 -2.40 -8.87 13.96
N GLY A 68 -3.62 -8.59 13.52
CA GLY A 68 -4.46 -9.56 12.83
C GLY A 68 -4.06 -9.74 11.36
N PHE A 69 -3.73 -8.64 10.68
CA PHE A 69 -3.22 -8.65 9.30
C PHE A 69 -2.40 -7.39 8.99
N THR A 70 -1.59 -7.47 7.94
CA THR A 70 -0.85 -6.32 7.41
C THR A 70 -1.37 -5.91 6.03
N THR A 71 -1.15 -4.66 5.69
CA THR A 71 -1.47 -4.07 4.39
C THR A 71 -0.29 -3.24 3.91
N GLY A 72 -0.17 -3.06 2.61
CA GLY A 72 0.93 -2.33 1.98
C GLY A 72 1.27 -2.96 0.65
N ILE A 73 1.97 -2.22 -0.19
CA ILE A 73 2.43 -2.67 -1.50
C ILE A 73 3.95 -2.76 -1.47
N THR A 74 4.47 -3.94 -1.77
CA THR A 74 5.91 -4.18 -1.88
C THR A 74 6.47 -3.57 -3.16
N VAL A 75 7.80 -3.37 -3.19
CA VAL A 75 8.51 -2.87 -4.37
C VAL A 75 8.26 -3.76 -5.59
N GLU A 76 8.27 -5.08 -5.40
CA GLU A 76 8.00 -6.04 -6.48
C GLU A 76 6.58 -5.90 -7.02
N LYS A 77 5.57 -5.83 -6.14
CA LYS A 77 4.18 -5.66 -6.55
C LYS A 77 3.97 -4.33 -7.27
N ALA A 78 4.63 -3.25 -6.85
CA ALA A 78 4.63 -1.97 -7.55
C ALA A 78 5.30 -2.01 -8.95
N GLY A 79 6.21 -2.96 -9.16
CA GLY A 79 6.89 -3.16 -10.44
C GLY A 79 6.17 -4.10 -11.40
N GLU A 80 5.26 -4.92 -10.88
CA GLU A 80 4.52 -5.92 -11.66
C GLU A 80 3.07 -5.52 -11.92
N GLU A 81 2.42 -4.84 -10.96
CA GLU A 81 0.99 -4.51 -10.99
C GLU A 81 0.73 -3.01 -10.96
N PHE A 82 -0.38 -2.60 -11.59
CA PHE A 82 -0.81 -1.21 -11.58
C PHE A 82 -1.64 -0.91 -10.33
N ILE A 83 -1.18 0.03 -9.51
CA ILE A 83 -1.86 0.36 -8.25
C ILE A 83 -2.96 1.37 -8.53
N THR A 84 -4.19 0.86 -8.61
CA THR A 84 -5.41 1.65 -8.85
C THR A 84 -6.18 1.97 -7.58
N GLY A 85 -5.73 1.52 -6.41
CA GLY A 85 -6.41 1.77 -5.14
C GLY A 85 -5.50 1.70 -3.92
N CYS A 86 -6.00 2.25 -2.81
CA CYS A 86 -5.30 2.24 -1.54
C CYS A 86 -5.47 0.90 -0.81
N PRO A 87 -4.38 0.21 -0.42
CA PRO A 87 -4.46 -1.06 0.30
C PRO A 87 -4.96 -0.92 1.75
N HIS A 88 -5.00 0.30 2.30
CA HIS A 88 -5.34 0.55 3.69
C HIS A 88 -6.82 0.89 3.93
N CYS A 89 -7.41 1.69 3.04
CA CYS A 89 -8.81 2.11 3.14
C CYS A 89 -9.68 1.59 1.99
N SER A 90 -9.11 0.77 1.10
CA SER A 90 -9.81 0.17 -0.04
C SER A 90 -10.45 1.21 -0.99
N ARG A 91 -9.95 2.44 -0.99
CA ARG A 91 -10.43 3.51 -1.88
C ARG A 91 -9.75 3.42 -3.24
N THR A 92 -10.52 3.46 -4.31
CA THR A 92 -10.02 3.53 -5.69
C THR A 92 -9.49 4.93 -6.02
N TYR A 93 -8.47 4.98 -6.87
CA TYR A 93 -7.92 6.16 -7.52
C TYR A 93 -8.45 6.35 -8.95
N CYS A 94 -9.08 5.32 -9.52
CA CYS A 94 -9.86 5.45 -10.73
C CYS A 94 -11.26 5.96 -10.36
N ASP A 95 -11.65 7.09 -10.93
CA ASP A 95 -13.02 7.59 -11.00
C ASP A 95 -13.62 7.25 -12.37
#